data_AF-A0A5A4LGJ9-F1
#
_entry.id   AF-A0A5A4LGJ9-F1
#
_cell.length_a   1.000
_cell.length_b   1.000
_cell.length_c   1.000
_cell.angle_alpha   90.00
_cell.angle_beta   90.00
_cell.angle_gamma   90.00
#
_symmetry.space_group_name_H-M   'P 1'
#
loop_
_entity.id
_entity.type
_entity.pdbx_description
1 polymer ?
#
loop_
_entity_poly.entity_id
_entity_poly.type
_entity_poly.pdbx_seq_one_letter_code
_entity_poly.pdbx_strand_id
1 'polypeptide(L)'
;YILDEARSLGLTGYDFFWIVPSLVSGNTEITPKEFPSGLISASYDEWDYSLEARVRDALGIISTAASAMLEKYSFIPEAKTSCYGQLEKNERPSHTLHKFMMNVTWEGKDLSFTEDGYQAHPKLVVIVLNKDRKWEKVGKWENKTLSLTYSVWPRFSSFADSDPDDNHLSIVTLEEAPFVIVEDMDPLTETCVKNTVPCRKFVKINNSTNEGTNIKKCCKGFCIDILKKLSRTVKFTYDLYLVTNGKHGKKVNN
;
A
#
# COMPACT_ATOMS: atom_id res chain seq x y z
N TYR A 1 4.62 -11.77 -22.71
CA TYR A 1 5.89 -11.37 -23.35
C TYR A 1 6.89 -10.75 -22.38
N ILE A 2 6.63 -9.60 -21.73
CA ILE A 2 7.65 -8.95 -20.86
C ILE A 2 8.09 -9.83 -19.68
N LEU A 3 7.16 -10.33 -18.86
CA LEU A 3 7.53 -11.13 -17.66
C LEU A 3 8.06 -12.53 -18.01
N ASP A 4 7.71 -13.03 -19.18
CA ASP A 4 8.22 -14.30 -19.68
C ASP A 4 9.68 -14.16 -20.16
N GLU A 5 9.99 -13.09 -20.89
CA GLU A 5 11.36 -12.74 -21.26
C GLU A 5 12.19 -12.30 -20.03
N ALA A 6 11.58 -11.61 -19.07
CA ALA A 6 12.25 -11.27 -17.82
C ALA A 6 12.69 -12.56 -17.09
N ARG A 7 11.90 -13.63 -17.18
CA ARG A 7 12.25 -14.93 -16.61
C ARG A 7 13.41 -15.59 -17.35
N SER A 8 13.42 -15.58 -18.68
CA SER A 8 14.53 -16.14 -19.48
C SER A 8 15.86 -15.43 -19.17
N LEU A 9 15.80 -14.13 -18.87
CA LEU A 9 16.95 -13.29 -18.52
C LEU A 9 17.29 -13.29 -17.01
N GLY A 10 16.57 -14.05 -16.17
CA GLY A 10 16.81 -14.12 -14.73
C GLY A 10 16.40 -12.87 -13.93
N LEU A 11 15.63 -11.95 -14.54
CA LEU A 11 15.17 -10.70 -13.95
C LEU A 11 13.94 -10.86 -13.05
N THR A 12 13.45 -12.08 -12.88
CA THR A 12 12.39 -12.43 -11.92
C THR A 12 12.93 -13.07 -10.63
N GLY A 13 14.25 -13.09 -10.48
CA GLY A 13 14.95 -13.64 -9.32
C GLY A 13 15.14 -12.64 -8.17
N TYR A 14 15.83 -13.08 -7.12
CA TYR A 14 15.99 -12.40 -5.82
C TYR A 14 16.48 -10.95 -5.87
N ASP A 15 17.29 -10.56 -6.85
CA ASP A 15 17.84 -9.20 -6.89
C ASP A 15 16.85 -8.18 -7.49
N PHE A 16 15.68 -8.63 -7.94
CA PHE A 16 14.68 -7.81 -8.63
C PHE A 16 13.29 -7.98 -8.01
N PHE A 17 12.55 -6.89 -7.95
CA PHE A 17 11.13 -6.90 -7.61
C PHE A 17 10.35 -6.20 -8.71
N TRP A 18 9.11 -6.65 -8.90
CA TRP A 18 8.21 -6.13 -9.92
C TRP A 18 7.00 -5.51 -9.23
N ILE A 19 6.75 -4.24 -9.54
CA ILE A 19 5.53 -3.54 -9.15
C ILE A 19 4.76 -3.26 -10.43
N VAL A 20 3.51 -3.69 -10.47
CA VAL A 20 2.63 -3.52 -11.63
C VAL A 20 1.32 -2.84 -11.23
N PRO A 21 0.68 -2.08 -12.13
CA PRO A 21 -0.63 -1.50 -11.85
C PRO A 21 -1.74 -2.56 -11.87
N SER A 22 -2.90 -2.19 -11.33
CA SER A 22 -4.12 -3.03 -11.33
C SER A 22 -4.49 -3.56 -12.71
N LEU A 23 -4.22 -2.81 -13.78
CA LEU A 23 -4.51 -3.23 -15.15
C LEU A 23 -3.75 -4.52 -15.55
N VAL A 24 -2.57 -4.74 -14.98
CA VAL A 24 -1.78 -5.95 -15.22
C VAL A 24 -2.25 -7.09 -14.34
N SER A 25 -2.52 -6.84 -13.05
CA SER A 25 -3.02 -7.89 -12.16
C SER A 25 -4.45 -8.32 -12.51
N GLY A 26 -5.26 -7.42 -13.06
CA GLY A 26 -6.62 -7.68 -13.53
C GLY A 26 -7.48 -8.35 -12.47
N ASN A 27 -8.13 -9.45 -12.87
CA ASN A 27 -8.88 -10.32 -11.96
C ASN A 27 -7.91 -11.19 -11.15
N THR A 28 -7.91 -11.02 -9.83
CA THR A 28 -7.04 -11.78 -8.90
C THR A 28 -7.38 -13.27 -8.80
N GLU A 29 -8.54 -13.72 -9.31
CA GLU A 29 -8.90 -15.14 -9.40
C GLU A 29 -8.13 -15.89 -10.48
N ILE A 30 -7.67 -15.20 -11.53
CA ILE A 30 -6.97 -15.80 -12.66
C ILE A 30 -5.54 -15.29 -12.68
N THR A 31 -4.60 -16.10 -12.22
CA THR A 31 -3.19 -15.69 -12.14
C THR A 31 -2.37 -16.31 -13.30
N PRO A 32 -1.90 -15.50 -14.28
CA PRO A 32 -1.12 -15.98 -15.43
C PRO A 32 0.21 -16.61 -15.02
N LYS A 33 0.61 -17.73 -15.64
CA LYS A 33 1.79 -18.52 -15.25
C LYS A 33 3.09 -17.72 -15.31
N GLU A 34 3.15 -16.68 -16.11
CA GLU A 34 4.29 -15.79 -16.33
C GLU A 34 4.58 -14.92 -15.11
N PHE A 35 3.59 -14.70 -14.24
CA PHE A 35 3.77 -13.86 -13.06
C PHE A 35 4.71 -14.52 -12.04
N PRO A 36 5.76 -13.82 -11.59
CA PRO A 36 6.65 -14.34 -10.57
C PRO A 36 6.04 -14.19 -9.18
N SER A 37 6.37 -15.10 -8.27
CA SER A 37 6.09 -14.90 -6.85
C SER A 37 6.80 -13.63 -6.35
N GLY A 38 6.15 -12.91 -5.44
CA GLY A 38 6.59 -11.60 -4.97
C GLY A 38 6.19 -10.44 -5.88
N LEU A 39 5.46 -10.68 -6.98
CA LEU A 39 4.86 -9.62 -7.79
C LEU A 39 3.92 -8.77 -6.95
N ILE A 40 4.16 -7.45 -6.93
CA ILE A 40 3.38 -6.49 -6.15
C ILE A 40 2.43 -5.76 -7.09
N SER A 41 1.17 -5.62 -6.68
CA SER A 41 0.18 -4.79 -7.38
C SER A 41 -0.60 -3.93 -6.39
N ALA A 42 -1.19 -2.86 -6.90
CA ALA A 42 -2.17 -2.05 -6.19
C ALA A 42 -3.51 -2.14 -6.92
N SER A 43 -4.56 -2.54 -6.22
CA SER A 43 -5.91 -2.71 -6.77
C SER A 43 -6.96 -2.00 -5.90
N TYR A 44 -8.17 -1.84 -6.43
CA TYR A 44 -9.31 -1.48 -5.61
C TYR A 44 -9.59 -2.58 -4.58
N ASP A 45 -10.15 -2.22 -3.42
CA ASP A 45 -10.45 -3.17 -2.34
C ASP A 45 -11.60 -4.11 -2.73
N GLU A 46 -11.33 -5.17 -3.50
CA GLU A 46 -12.33 -6.17 -3.88
C GLU A 46 -12.82 -7.03 -2.71
N TRP A 47 -12.01 -7.14 -1.65
CA TRP A 47 -12.36 -7.90 -0.46
C TRP A 47 -13.40 -7.19 0.40
N ASP A 48 -13.18 -5.91 0.69
CA ASP A 48 -14.05 -5.15 1.60
C ASP A 48 -15.15 -4.37 0.82
N TYR A 49 -15.05 -4.25 -0.51
CA TYR A 49 -15.98 -3.47 -1.34
C TYR A 49 -16.50 -4.28 -2.54
N SER A 50 -17.58 -5.02 -2.30
CA SER A 50 -18.23 -5.93 -3.25
C SER A 50 -18.80 -5.25 -4.49
N LEU A 51 -19.04 -6.02 -5.55
CA LEU A 51 -19.68 -5.52 -6.78
C LEU A 51 -21.05 -4.87 -6.50
N GLU A 52 -21.87 -5.49 -5.65
CA GLU A 52 -23.18 -4.94 -5.28
C GLU A 52 -23.05 -3.56 -4.62
N ALA A 53 -22.11 -3.42 -3.67
CA ALA A 53 -21.84 -2.14 -3.02
C ALA A 53 -21.35 -1.08 -4.03
N ARG A 54 -20.53 -1.47 -5.01
CA ARG A 54 -20.08 -0.60 -6.10
C ARG A 54 -21.23 -0.12 -6.97
N VAL A 55 -22.14 -1.03 -7.36
CA VAL A 55 -23.32 -0.68 -8.16
C VAL A 55 -24.24 0.25 -7.39
N ARG A 56 -24.46 -0.01 -6.10
CA ARG A 56 -25.25 0.87 -5.22
C ARG A 56 -24.66 2.27 -5.14
N ASP A 57 -23.36 2.38 -4.88
CA ASP A 57 -22.67 3.65 -4.81
C ASP A 57 -22.70 4.38 -6.17
N ALA A 58 -22.56 3.66 -7.30
CA ALA A 58 -22.70 4.23 -8.64
C ALA A 58 -24.10 4.82 -8.91
N LEU A 59 -25.17 4.12 -8.51
CA LEU A 59 -26.53 4.64 -8.56
C LEU A 59 -26.70 5.86 -7.63
N GLY A 60 -26.07 5.84 -6.46
CA GLY A 60 -25.99 6.97 -5.54
C GLY A 60 -25.36 8.20 -6.19
N ILE A 61 -24.25 8.03 -6.93
CA ILE A 61 -23.59 9.12 -7.65
C ILE A 61 -24.52 9.75 -8.69
N ILE A 62 -25.11 8.93 -9.56
CA ILE A 62 -25.97 9.41 -10.66
C ILE A 62 -27.23 10.09 -10.12
N SER A 63 -27.89 9.48 -9.14
CA SER A 63 -29.13 10.03 -8.55
C SER A 63 -28.87 11.32 -7.78
N THR A 64 -27.77 11.40 -7.01
CA THR A 64 -27.38 12.63 -6.30
C THR A 64 -27.06 13.76 -7.28
N ALA A 65 -26.31 13.47 -8.34
CA ALA A 65 -26.00 14.44 -9.37
C ALA A 65 -27.26 14.94 -10.11
N ALA A 66 -28.19 14.02 -10.43
CA ALA A 66 -29.46 14.37 -11.06
C ALA A 66 -30.35 15.21 -10.12
N SER A 67 -30.39 14.87 -8.82
CA SER A 67 -31.12 15.66 -7.82
C SER A 67 -30.55 17.06 -7.69
N ALA A 68 -29.23 17.22 -7.59
CA ALA A 68 -28.57 18.51 -7.52
C ALA A 68 -28.80 19.35 -8.79
N MET A 69 -28.85 18.70 -9.96
CA MET A 69 -29.20 19.35 -11.22
C MET A 69 -30.64 19.83 -11.24
N LEU A 70 -31.58 19.00 -10.78
CA LEU A 70 -32.99 19.34 -10.67
C LEU A 70 -33.21 20.50 -9.69
N GLU A 71 -32.54 20.50 -8.54
CA GLU A 71 -32.64 21.61 -7.58
C GLU A 71 -32.13 22.92 -8.17
N LYS A 72 -31.03 22.89 -8.92
CA LYS A 72 -30.40 24.11 -9.46
C LYS A 72 -31.10 24.66 -10.70
N TYR A 73 -31.61 23.81 -11.57
CA TYR A 73 -32.17 24.22 -12.88
C TYR A 73 -33.65 23.87 -13.05
N SER A 74 -34.28 23.23 -12.06
CA SER A 74 -35.68 22.79 -12.09
C SER A 74 -36.02 21.87 -13.28
N PHE A 75 -35.01 21.25 -13.89
CA PHE A 75 -35.17 20.37 -15.04
C PHE A 75 -34.02 19.34 -15.13
N ILE A 76 -34.36 18.12 -15.53
CA ILE A 76 -33.39 17.07 -15.91
C ILE A 76 -33.58 16.79 -17.41
N PRO A 77 -32.54 16.95 -18.25
CA PRO A 77 -32.62 16.67 -19.68
C PRO A 77 -33.00 15.23 -19.98
N GLU A 78 -33.84 15.02 -20.99
CA GLU A 78 -34.08 13.68 -21.52
C GLU A 78 -32.79 13.07 -22.09
N ALA A 79 -32.49 11.85 -21.66
CA ALA A 79 -31.33 11.12 -22.14
C ALA A 79 -31.57 10.63 -23.58
N LYS A 80 -30.53 10.69 -24.41
CA LYS A 80 -30.57 10.04 -25.72
C LYS A 80 -30.62 8.52 -25.53
N THR A 81 -31.61 7.88 -26.14
CA THR A 81 -31.83 6.43 -26.06
C THR A 81 -31.29 5.66 -27.26
N SER A 82 -30.79 6.35 -28.30
CA SER A 82 -30.25 5.74 -29.52
C SER A 82 -28.99 6.46 -30.01
N CYS A 83 -28.00 5.68 -30.45
CA CYS A 83 -26.78 6.17 -31.10
C CYS A 83 -26.98 6.53 -32.58
N TYR A 84 -28.08 6.09 -33.20
CA TYR A 84 -28.35 6.26 -34.63
C TYR A 84 -29.27 7.44 -34.96
N GLY A 85 -29.77 8.15 -33.94
CA GLY A 85 -30.55 9.36 -34.14
C GLY A 85 -29.69 10.51 -34.70
N GLN A 86 -30.30 11.38 -35.51
CA GLN A 86 -29.62 12.61 -35.95
C GLN A 86 -29.08 13.36 -34.72
N LEU A 87 -27.83 13.83 -34.82
CA LEU A 87 -27.27 14.80 -33.88
C LEU A 87 -28.10 16.06 -33.99
N GLU A 88 -29.18 16.16 -33.21
CA GLU A 88 -29.88 17.42 -33.06
C GLU A 88 -28.84 18.47 -32.69
N LYS A 89 -28.79 19.55 -33.47
CA LYS A 89 -28.08 20.79 -33.15
C LYS A 89 -28.77 21.48 -31.97
N ASN A 90 -29.04 20.75 -30.90
CA ASN A 90 -29.31 21.38 -29.62
C ASN A 90 -27.97 21.95 -29.20
N GLU A 91 -27.89 23.28 -29.19
CA GLU A 91 -26.84 24.02 -28.50
C GLU A 91 -26.51 23.21 -27.25
N ARG A 92 -25.28 22.68 -27.17
CA ARG A 92 -24.86 21.83 -26.05
C ARG A 92 -25.40 22.49 -24.79
N PRO A 93 -26.32 21.87 -24.02
CA PRO A 93 -26.78 22.52 -22.81
C PRO A 93 -25.53 22.84 -22.01
N SER A 94 -25.33 24.12 -21.69
CA SER A 94 -24.16 24.60 -20.93
C SER A 94 -24.06 23.92 -19.54
N HIS A 95 -25.11 23.19 -19.20
CA HIS A 95 -25.39 22.44 -17.99
C HIS A 95 -25.33 20.92 -18.29
N THR A 96 -24.11 20.38 -18.40
CA THR A 96 -23.89 18.93 -18.46
C THR A 96 -23.97 18.31 -17.07
N LEU A 97 -24.65 17.17 -16.95
CA LEU A 97 -24.69 16.34 -15.73
C LEU A 97 -23.29 16.09 -15.14
N HIS A 98 -22.28 15.98 -16.01
CA HIS A 98 -20.86 15.91 -15.65
C HIS A 98 -20.46 16.85 -14.52
N LYS A 99 -20.86 18.14 -14.56
CA LYS A 99 -20.49 19.13 -13.54
C LYS A 99 -21.00 18.76 -12.14
N PHE A 100 -22.16 18.11 -12.07
CA PHE A 100 -22.77 17.65 -10.82
C PHE A 100 -22.24 16.29 -10.37
N MET A 101 -21.61 15.52 -11.26
CA MET A 101 -20.98 14.25 -10.92
C MET A 101 -19.57 14.42 -10.34
N MET A 102 -18.92 15.57 -10.53
CA MET A 102 -17.52 15.79 -10.12
C MET A 102 -17.30 15.75 -8.61
N ASN A 103 -18.23 16.31 -7.83
CA ASN A 103 -18.14 16.40 -6.37
C ASN A 103 -19.42 15.83 -5.77
N VAL A 104 -19.38 14.53 -5.46
CA VAL A 104 -20.55 13.81 -4.95
C VAL A 104 -20.19 13.11 -3.65
N THR A 105 -20.98 13.39 -2.62
CA THR A 105 -20.94 12.70 -1.34
C THR A 105 -22.19 11.84 -1.18
N TRP A 106 -22.02 10.55 -0.92
CA TRP A 106 -23.13 9.59 -0.77
C TRP A 106 -22.89 8.68 0.44
N GLU A 107 -23.89 8.51 1.31
CA GLU A 107 -23.77 7.72 2.55
C GLU A 107 -22.55 8.10 3.42
N GLY A 108 -22.17 9.38 3.45
CA GLY A 108 -21.00 9.86 4.20
C GLY A 108 -19.64 9.51 3.57
N LYS A 109 -19.63 8.94 2.35
CA LYS A 109 -18.41 8.68 1.56
C LYS A 109 -18.21 9.80 0.54
N ASP A 110 -16.96 10.22 0.37
CA ASP A 110 -16.55 11.06 -0.75
C ASP A 110 -16.32 10.18 -1.99
N LEU A 111 -17.16 10.38 -3.02
CA LEU A 111 -17.10 9.66 -4.30
C LEU A 111 -16.78 10.63 -5.45
N SER A 112 -16.07 11.72 -5.16
CA SER A 112 -15.67 12.72 -6.14
C SER A 112 -14.73 12.18 -7.21
N PHE A 113 -14.70 12.85 -8.36
CA PHE A 113 -13.87 12.52 -9.52
C PHE A 113 -12.86 13.61 -9.84
N THR A 114 -11.78 13.23 -10.51
CA THR A 114 -10.79 14.13 -11.12
C THR A 114 -11.27 14.58 -12.50
N GLU A 115 -10.66 15.65 -13.04
CA GLU A 115 -11.01 16.16 -14.38
C GLU A 115 -10.80 15.11 -15.49
N ASP A 116 -9.88 14.17 -15.26
CA ASP A 116 -9.61 13.05 -16.17
C ASP A 116 -10.63 11.89 -16.03
N GLY A 117 -11.59 12.00 -15.11
CA GLY A 117 -12.67 11.01 -14.92
C GLY A 117 -12.35 9.86 -13.96
N TYR A 118 -11.25 9.92 -13.20
CA TYR A 118 -10.92 8.93 -12.17
C TYR A 118 -11.48 9.33 -10.81
N GLN A 119 -11.66 8.39 -9.89
CA GLN A 119 -12.01 8.75 -8.51
C GLN A 119 -10.89 9.56 -7.85
N ALA A 120 -11.22 10.65 -7.18
CA ALA A 120 -10.25 11.57 -6.56
C ALA A 120 -9.55 10.97 -5.34
N HIS A 121 -10.30 10.21 -4.52
CA HIS A 121 -9.81 9.60 -3.28
C HIS A 121 -10.13 8.10 -3.22
N PRO A 122 -9.53 7.27 -4.11
CA PRO A 122 -9.82 5.85 -4.13
C PRO A 122 -9.21 5.14 -2.91
N LYS A 123 -9.95 4.19 -2.34
CA LYS A 123 -9.42 3.25 -1.36
C LYS A 123 -8.76 2.09 -2.11
N LEU A 124 -7.45 1.96 -1.96
CA LEU A 124 -6.67 0.93 -2.65
C LEU A 124 -6.09 -0.06 -1.65
N VAL A 125 -5.83 -1.26 -2.12
CA VAL A 125 -5.14 -2.31 -1.38
C VAL A 125 -3.86 -2.66 -2.10
N VAL A 126 -2.80 -2.91 -1.32
CA VAL A 126 -1.55 -3.46 -1.83
C VAL A 126 -1.67 -4.97 -1.73
N ILE A 127 -1.43 -5.66 -2.84
CA ILE A 127 -1.52 -7.10 -2.95
C ILE A 127 -0.22 -7.69 -3.47
N VAL A 128 0.08 -8.91 -3.05
CA VAL A 128 1.30 -9.62 -3.42
C VAL A 128 0.97 -11.04 -3.83
N LEU A 129 1.59 -11.49 -4.92
CA LEU A 129 1.45 -12.86 -5.37
C LEU A 129 2.37 -13.79 -4.54
N ASN A 130 1.78 -14.66 -3.73
CA ASN A 130 2.55 -15.56 -2.87
C ASN A 130 3.14 -16.77 -3.62
N LYS A 131 3.82 -17.68 -2.89
CA LYS A 131 4.43 -18.90 -3.46
C LYS A 131 3.38 -19.90 -3.98
N ASP A 132 2.22 -19.97 -3.33
CA ASP A 132 1.07 -20.77 -3.75
C ASP A 132 0.30 -20.16 -4.93
N ARG A 133 0.81 -19.06 -5.48
CA ARG A 133 0.20 -18.29 -6.57
C ARG A 133 -1.19 -17.75 -6.24
N LYS A 134 -1.39 -17.35 -4.99
CA LYS A 134 -2.58 -16.64 -4.51
C LYS A 134 -2.20 -15.20 -4.19
N TRP A 135 -3.07 -14.28 -4.55
CA TRP A 135 -2.93 -12.88 -4.16
C TRP A 135 -3.30 -12.69 -2.70
N GLU A 136 -2.39 -12.09 -1.94
CA GLU A 136 -2.58 -11.77 -0.53
C GLU A 136 -2.60 -10.25 -0.33
N LYS A 137 -3.50 -9.77 0.51
CA LYS A 137 -3.61 -8.37 0.92
C LYS A 137 -2.55 -8.04 1.97
N VAL A 138 -1.60 -7.19 1.63
CA VAL A 138 -0.44 -6.86 2.47
C VAL A 138 -0.44 -5.41 2.98
N GLY A 139 -1.36 -4.59 2.48
CA GLY A 139 -1.50 -3.23 2.93
C GLY A 139 -2.74 -2.53 2.36
N LYS A 140 -2.98 -1.32 2.86
CA LYS A 140 -4.06 -0.42 2.43
C LYS A 140 -3.49 0.97 2.19
N TRP A 141 -4.00 1.64 1.16
CA TRP A 141 -3.77 3.04 0.86
C TRP A 141 -5.09 3.80 0.94
N GLU A 142 -5.18 4.71 1.91
CA GLU A 142 -6.37 5.53 2.15
C GLU A 142 -5.92 6.87 2.74
N ASN A 143 -6.59 7.96 2.37
CA ASN A 143 -6.32 9.31 2.90
C ASN A 143 -4.85 9.76 2.79
N LYS A 144 -4.19 9.38 1.69
CA LYS A 144 -2.75 9.64 1.43
C LYS A 144 -1.79 8.93 2.38
N THR A 145 -2.27 7.94 3.12
CA THR A 145 -1.47 7.16 4.07
C THR A 145 -1.38 5.71 3.61
N LEU A 146 -0.15 5.20 3.49
CA LEU A 146 0.12 3.79 3.25
C LEU A 146 0.28 3.03 4.55
N SER A 147 -0.62 2.09 4.82
CA SER A 147 -0.53 1.17 5.96
C SER A 147 -0.19 -0.23 5.46
N LEU A 148 1.01 -0.72 5.79
CA LEU A 148 1.43 -2.08 5.46
C LEU A 148 1.32 -2.98 6.70
N THR A 149 0.74 -4.17 6.54
CA THR A 149 0.70 -5.19 7.60
C THR A 149 2.12 -5.69 7.90
N TYR A 150 2.96 -5.71 6.87
CA TYR A 150 4.37 -6.05 6.98
C TYR A 150 5.19 -5.54 5.78
N SER A 151 6.51 -5.51 5.93
CA SER A 151 7.42 -5.26 4.81
C SER A 151 7.29 -6.37 3.77
N VAL A 152 6.70 -6.02 2.63
CA VAL A 152 6.44 -6.91 1.48
C VAL A 152 7.72 -7.46 0.88
N TRP A 153 8.70 -6.57 0.73
CA TRP A 153 10.06 -6.94 0.43
C TRP A 153 10.82 -7.01 1.74
N PRO A 154 11.35 -8.19 2.09
CA PRO A 154 11.98 -9.19 1.22
C PRO A 154 11.42 -10.62 1.40
N ARG A 155 10.24 -10.75 2.01
CA ARG A 155 9.70 -12.04 2.46
C ARG A 155 9.30 -12.99 1.34
N PHE A 156 8.95 -12.48 0.16
CA PHE A 156 8.53 -13.29 -0.98
C PHE A 156 9.69 -13.49 -1.95
N SER A 157 10.80 -14.04 -1.45
CA SER A 157 11.90 -14.50 -2.27
C SER A 157 11.47 -15.75 -3.06
N SER A 158 11.47 -15.62 -4.39
CA SER A 158 11.13 -16.66 -5.36
C SER A 158 12.30 -17.64 -5.55
N PHE A 159 12.48 -18.54 -4.58
CA PHE A 159 13.09 -19.85 -4.83
C PHE A 159 12.24 -20.95 -4.21
N ALA A 160 11.99 -21.97 -5.03
CA ALA A 160 11.74 -23.32 -4.57
C ALA A 160 12.99 -23.80 -3.80
N ASP A 161 12.76 -24.59 -2.76
CA ASP A 161 13.75 -25.35 -1.96
C ASP A 161 14.56 -24.67 -0.84
N SER A 162 14.09 -23.56 -0.27
CA SER A 162 14.49 -23.24 1.11
C SER A 162 13.37 -22.57 1.89
N ASP A 163 13.17 -23.02 3.13
CA ASP A 163 12.13 -22.53 4.03
C ASP A 163 12.10 -20.98 4.09
N PRO A 164 10.91 -20.37 4.03
CA PRO A 164 10.75 -18.91 3.92
C PRO A 164 11.22 -18.13 5.16
N ASP A 165 11.51 -18.79 6.29
CA ASP A 165 11.82 -18.14 7.57
C ASP A 165 13.31 -17.94 7.85
N ASP A 166 14.24 -18.60 7.15
CA ASP A 166 15.64 -18.65 7.62
C ASP A 166 16.50 -17.40 7.31
N ASN A 167 16.01 -16.47 6.48
CA ASN A 167 16.79 -15.28 6.06
C ASN A 167 16.20 -13.94 6.54
N HIS A 168 15.25 -13.95 7.49
CA HIS A 168 14.73 -12.74 8.12
C HIS A 168 15.03 -12.73 9.64
N LEU A 169 15.96 -11.86 10.04
CA LEU A 169 16.47 -11.82 11.41
C LEU A 169 15.82 -10.70 12.22
N SER A 170 15.31 -11.03 13.42
CA SER A 170 14.97 -10.02 14.42
C SER A 170 16.22 -9.63 15.18
N ILE A 171 16.72 -8.41 14.97
CA ILE A 171 17.96 -7.93 15.54
C ILE A 171 17.65 -6.90 16.62
N VAL A 172 18.20 -7.14 17.81
CA VAL A 172 18.09 -6.22 18.94
C VAL A 172 19.37 -5.41 19.10
N THR A 173 19.23 -4.14 19.46
CA THR A 173 20.38 -3.29 19.78
C THR A 173 20.09 -2.32 20.92
N LEU A 174 21.12 -1.62 21.36
CA LEU A 174 21.08 -0.61 22.42
C LEU A 174 21.50 0.74 21.84
N GLU A 175 20.90 1.82 22.35
CA GLU A 175 21.30 3.20 22.06
C GLU A 175 22.62 3.52 22.78
N GLU A 176 23.72 3.60 22.02
CA GLU A 176 25.07 3.82 22.53
C GLU A 176 25.93 4.56 21.49
N ALA A 177 26.11 5.87 21.66
CA ALA A 177 26.95 6.65 20.77
C ALA A 177 28.44 6.32 20.99
N PRO A 178 29.26 6.18 19.92
CA PRO A 178 28.98 6.43 18.51
C PRO A 178 28.52 5.20 17.70
N PHE A 179 28.27 4.07 18.36
CA PHE A 179 27.99 2.78 17.72
C PHE A 179 26.56 2.70 17.16
N VAL A 180 25.57 3.13 17.94
CA VAL A 180 24.16 3.21 17.58
C VAL A 180 23.56 4.49 18.16
N ILE A 181 23.20 5.40 17.28
CA ILE A 181 22.54 6.68 17.57
C ILE A 181 21.10 6.57 17.08
N VAL A 182 20.17 6.98 17.92
CA VAL A 182 18.73 6.94 17.64
C VAL A 182 18.24 8.36 17.39
N GLU A 183 17.54 8.56 16.28
CA GLU A 183 16.95 9.82 15.88
C GLU A 183 15.45 9.63 15.65
N ASP A 184 14.70 10.72 15.80
CA ASP A 184 13.29 10.74 15.46
C ASP A 184 13.08 10.69 13.94
N MET A 185 11.94 10.17 13.52
CA MET A 185 11.55 10.20 12.11
C MET A 185 11.30 11.64 11.69
N ASP A 186 11.55 11.94 10.41
CA ASP A 186 11.20 13.25 9.85
C ASP A 186 9.68 13.46 9.95
N PRO A 187 9.21 14.51 10.65
CA PRO A 187 7.79 14.74 10.88
C PRO A 187 7.01 15.08 9.59
N LEU A 188 7.68 15.48 8.51
CA LEU A 188 7.02 15.81 7.25
C LEU A 188 6.86 14.58 6.35
N THR A 189 7.85 13.70 6.35
CA THR A 189 7.88 12.54 5.44
C THR A 189 7.51 11.22 6.12
N GLU A 190 7.53 11.16 7.45
CA GLU A 190 7.38 9.92 8.24
C GLU A 190 8.32 8.80 7.77
N THR A 191 9.49 9.17 7.22
CA THR A 191 10.51 8.23 6.75
C THR A 191 11.86 8.54 7.38
N CYS A 192 12.76 7.56 7.29
CA CYS A 192 14.13 7.71 7.74
C CYS A 192 15.00 8.34 6.65
N VAL A 193 15.80 9.35 7.03
CA VAL A 193 16.71 10.05 6.14
C VAL A 193 17.82 9.13 5.62
N LYS A 194 18.43 9.52 4.48
CA LYS A 194 19.52 8.74 3.84
C LYS A 194 20.63 8.42 4.84
N ASN A 195 21.11 7.18 4.79
CA ASN A 195 22.10 6.53 5.67
C ASN A 195 21.59 6.01 7.03
N THR A 196 20.37 6.32 7.44
CA THR A 196 19.75 5.71 8.63
C THR A 196 18.90 4.50 8.26
N VAL A 197 18.54 3.67 9.23
CA VAL A 197 17.63 2.52 9.05
C VAL A 197 16.43 2.64 10.00
N PRO A 198 15.22 2.25 9.58
CA PRO A 198 14.08 2.22 10.48
C PRO A 198 14.29 1.20 11.59
N CYS A 199 13.98 1.59 12.83
CA CYS A 199 14.04 0.74 14.01
C CYS A 199 12.84 1.01 14.92
N ARG A 200 12.48 0.04 15.77
CA ARG A 200 11.35 0.15 16.70
C ARG A 200 11.82 0.30 18.14
N LYS A 201 11.23 1.23 18.88
CA LYS A 201 11.41 1.38 20.34
C LYS A 201 10.08 1.10 21.01
N PHE A 202 10.03 0.08 21.86
CA PHE A 202 8.86 -0.19 22.68
C PHE A 202 8.85 0.74 23.89
N VAL A 203 7.80 1.53 24.05
CA VAL A 203 7.62 2.47 25.16
C VAL A 203 6.43 2.02 26.00
N LYS A 204 6.66 1.79 27.30
CA LYS A 204 5.60 1.44 28.24
C LYS A 204 4.75 2.67 28.55
N ILE A 205 3.43 2.54 28.46
CA ILE A 205 2.48 3.63 28.75
C ILE A 205 2.28 3.76 30.26
N ASN A 206 2.20 2.63 30.99
CA ASN A 206 2.08 2.58 32.44
C ASN A 206 3.08 1.57 33.02
N ASN A 207 3.69 1.86 34.16
CA ASN A 207 4.65 0.93 34.81
C ASN A 207 3.98 -0.33 35.42
N SER A 208 2.65 -0.33 35.51
CA SER A 208 1.83 -1.38 36.16
C SER A 208 1.27 -2.41 35.18
N THR A 209 0.91 -2.00 33.96
CA THR A 209 0.44 -2.90 32.90
C THR A 209 1.57 -3.14 31.89
N ASN A 210 1.70 -4.36 31.36
CA ASN A 210 2.62 -4.64 30.24
C ASN A 210 2.17 -3.99 28.91
N GLU A 211 1.32 -2.97 28.98
CA GLU A 211 0.80 -2.22 27.84
C GLU A 211 1.80 -1.15 27.44
N GLY A 212 2.21 -1.20 26.18
CA GLY A 212 3.13 -0.24 25.59
C GLY A 212 2.96 -0.19 24.08
N THR A 213 3.49 0.87 23.50
CA THR A 213 3.38 1.13 22.06
C THR A 213 4.75 1.05 21.42
N ASN A 214 4.81 0.43 20.24
CA ASN A 214 6.00 0.45 19.40
C ASN A 214 6.05 1.76 18.61
N ILE A 215 7.06 2.58 18.90
CA ILE A 215 7.32 3.82 18.19
C ILE A 215 8.41 3.57 17.15
N LYS A 216 8.17 3.99 15.90
CA LYS A 216 9.19 3.95 14.84
C LYS A 216 10.21 5.07 15.06
N LYS A 217 11.49 4.75 14.91
CA LYS A 217 12.66 5.64 15.04
C LYS A 217 13.63 5.35 13.90
N CYS A 218 14.66 6.18 13.77
CA CYS A 218 15.74 5.99 12.80
C CYS A 218 17.06 5.75 13.53
N CYS A 219 17.70 4.62 13.23
CA CYS A 219 18.96 4.21 13.84
C CYS A 219 20.13 4.44 12.87
N LYS A 220 21.27 4.92 13.37
CA LYS A 220 22.52 5.12 12.60
C LYS A 220 23.75 4.85 13.44
N GLY A 221 24.93 4.80 12.82
CA GLY A 221 26.20 4.61 13.52
C GLY A 221 26.96 3.38 13.06
N PHE A 222 28.12 3.15 13.66
CA PHE A 222 29.07 2.13 13.21
C PHE A 222 28.47 0.71 13.12
N CYS A 223 27.72 0.28 14.14
CA CYS A 223 27.10 -1.05 14.15
C CYS A 223 26.01 -1.18 13.08
N ILE A 224 25.29 -0.08 12.81
CA ILE A 224 24.24 -0.04 11.78
C ILE A 224 24.84 -0.13 10.38
N ASP A 225 25.97 0.56 10.14
CA ASP A 225 26.66 0.50 8.85
C ASP A 225 27.24 -0.89 8.57
N ILE A 226 27.83 -1.54 9.58
CA ILE A 226 28.25 -2.95 9.48
C ILE A 226 27.06 -3.84 9.19
N LEU A 227 25.95 -3.68 9.91
CA LEU A 227 24.74 -4.48 9.69
C LEU A 227 24.20 -4.34 8.26
N LYS A 228 24.13 -3.11 7.74
CA LYS A 228 23.75 -2.85 6.34
C LYS A 228 24.72 -3.47 5.34
N LYS A 229 26.02 -3.47 5.65
CA LYS A 229 27.02 -4.09 4.77
C LYS A 229 26.90 -5.61 4.79
N LEU A 230 26.68 -6.21 5.95
CA LEU A 230 26.47 -7.64 6.13
C LEU A 230 25.19 -8.10 5.42
N SER A 231 24.07 -7.40 5.61
CA SER A 231 22.80 -7.76 4.97
C SER A 231 22.90 -7.77 3.44
N ARG A 232 23.60 -6.80 2.86
CA ARG A 232 23.86 -6.73 1.41
C ARG A 232 24.82 -7.81 0.92
N THR A 233 25.79 -8.21 1.73
CA THR A 233 26.85 -9.17 1.33
C THR A 233 26.37 -10.61 1.48
N VAL A 234 25.67 -10.90 2.57
CA VAL A 234 25.16 -12.24 2.93
C VAL A 234 23.73 -12.45 2.39
N LYS A 235 23.06 -11.39 1.90
CA LYS A 235 21.72 -11.43 1.30
C LYS A 235 20.61 -11.88 2.27
N PHE A 236 20.70 -11.45 3.54
CA PHE A 236 19.61 -11.60 4.52
C PHE A 236 18.95 -10.27 4.82
N THR A 237 17.83 -10.33 5.53
CA THR A 237 16.99 -9.17 5.84
C THR A 237 16.68 -9.13 7.31
N TYR A 238 16.30 -7.98 7.84
CA TYR A 238 16.18 -7.85 9.28
C TYR A 238 15.18 -6.80 9.72
N ASP A 239 14.60 -7.03 10.90
CA ASP A 239 13.85 -6.06 11.67
C ASP A 239 14.72 -5.60 12.86
N LEU A 240 14.99 -4.30 12.95
CA LEU A 240 15.80 -3.73 14.04
C LEU A 240 14.90 -3.18 15.16
N TYR A 241 15.16 -3.56 16.40
CA TYR A 241 14.47 -3.00 17.57
C TYR A 241 15.43 -2.67 18.72
N LEU A 242 15.05 -1.69 19.53
CA LEU A 242 15.81 -1.21 20.67
C LEU A 242 15.37 -1.91 21.95
N VAL A 243 16.32 -2.27 22.80
CA VAL A 243 16.01 -2.80 24.14
C VAL A 243 15.24 -1.77 24.98
N THR A 244 14.28 -2.27 25.76
CA THR A 244 13.42 -1.43 26.61
C THR A 244 14.08 -1.00 27.91
N ASN A 245 15.03 -1.80 28.42
CA ASN A 245 15.69 -1.57 29.70
C ASN A 245 16.92 -0.67 29.60
N GLY A 246 17.40 -0.38 28.39
CA GLY A 246 18.60 0.42 28.15
C GLY A 246 19.90 -0.20 28.71
N LYS A 247 19.93 -1.53 28.96
CA LYS A 247 21.05 -2.19 29.66
C LYS A 247 21.59 -3.38 28.89
N HIS A 248 22.91 -3.53 28.93
CA HIS A 248 23.61 -4.73 28.48
C HIS A 248 23.31 -5.94 29.37
N GLY A 249 23.36 -7.13 28.78
CA GLY A 249 23.20 -8.39 29.51
C GLY A 249 24.28 -8.53 30.59
N LYS A 250 23.87 -8.84 31.82
CA LYS A 250 24.77 -9.10 32.95
C LYS A 250 24.43 -10.44 33.57
N LYS A 251 25.44 -11.22 33.96
CA LYS A 251 25.25 -12.45 34.74
C LYS A 251 24.64 -12.10 36.10
N VAL A 252 23.49 -12.67 36.38
CA VAL A 252 22.86 -12.60 37.71
C VAL A 252 23.28 -13.86 38.45
N ASN A 253 24.04 -13.71 39.53
CA ASN A 253 24.28 -14.83 40.43
C ASN A 253 23.01 -15.00 41.26
N ASN A 254 22.36 -16.15 41.10
CA ASN A 254 21.21 -16.56 41.88
C ASN A 254 21.70 -17.40 43.07
#